data_AF-A0A6J4VSQ7-F1
#
_entry.id   AF-A0A6J4VSQ7-F1
#
_cell.length_a   1.000
_cell.length_b   1.000
_cell.length_c   1.000
_cell.angle_alpha   90.00
_cell.angle_beta   90.00
_cell.angle_gamma   90.00
#
_symmetry.space_group_name_H-M   'P 1'
#
loop_
_entity.id
_entity.type
_entity.pdbx_description
1 polymer ?
#
loop_
_entity_poly.entity_id
_entity_poly.type
_entity_poly.pdbx_seq_one_letter_code
_entity_poly.pdbx_strand_id
1 'polypeptide(L)'
;MLSFSYPLRPWAEFRCDARFLDPGYFNDYGKWHRGCDFNLITGGDSDLGYPVSNVFPGVVTASAVYGSWGSVVVIRADDWVREYVQERLERPISVLDVQFAHLLHLPLGVGERVNAGECVGTIGKGTFSQYLAHLHLEVRAVELHPALPQGGADEDRDAAAKSCLDPELLFKRLPLTDQPTTLAQRPYYAPTRVLSVEHSGEAAVLIHPVGDKLYLEGI
;
A
#
# COMPACT_ATOMS: atom_id res chain seq x y z
N MET A 1 14.28 -16.24 -9.05
CA MET A 1 12.99 -15.99 -9.72
C MET A 1 12.57 -14.59 -9.33
N LEU A 2 12.17 -13.75 -10.29
CA LEU A 2 11.66 -12.41 -9.96
C LEU A 2 10.30 -12.56 -9.28
N SER A 3 10.16 -12.07 -8.05
CA SER A 3 8.90 -12.06 -7.31
C SER A 3 8.70 -10.73 -6.60
N PHE A 4 7.50 -10.17 -6.72
CA PHE A 4 7.06 -8.98 -5.99
C PHE A 4 6.17 -9.37 -4.82
N SER A 5 5.81 -8.44 -3.94
CA SER A 5 4.96 -8.73 -2.77
C SER A 5 3.56 -8.16 -2.95
N TYR A 6 2.54 -8.90 -2.54
CA TYR A 6 1.25 -8.27 -2.29
C TYR A 6 1.38 -7.20 -1.20
N PRO A 7 0.61 -6.11 -1.27
CA PRO A 7 0.63 -5.06 -0.26
C PRO A 7 -0.03 -5.49 1.05
N LEU A 8 -0.92 -6.48 0.98
CA LEU A 8 -1.64 -7.08 2.09
C LEU A 8 -1.53 -8.61 1.96
N ARG A 9 -1.24 -9.30 3.07
CA ARG A 9 -0.88 -10.72 3.04
C ARG A 9 -1.40 -11.45 4.28
N PRO A 10 -2.03 -12.62 4.13
CA PRO A 10 -2.22 -13.34 2.86
C PRO A 10 -3.30 -12.67 1.98
N TRP A 11 -3.01 -12.49 0.70
CA TRP A 11 -3.86 -11.74 -0.23
C TRP A 11 -5.27 -12.33 -0.35
N ALA A 12 -5.40 -13.64 -0.19
CA ALA A 12 -6.68 -14.34 -0.22
C ALA A 12 -7.66 -13.91 0.88
N GLU A 13 -7.22 -13.23 1.93
CA GLU A 13 -8.07 -12.70 3.01
C GLU A 13 -8.60 -11.30 2.75
N PHE A 14 -8.24 -10.69 1.61
CA PHE A 14 -8.59 -9.33 1.26
C PHE A 14 -9.57 -9.26 0.08
N ARG A 15 -10.40 -8.23 0.08
CA ARG A 15 -11.29 -7.86 -1.01
C ARG A 15 -11.13 -6.38 -1.36
N CYS A 16 -11.52 -6.03 -2.58
CA CYS A 16 -11.57 -4.65 -3.05
C CYS A 16 -13.01 -4.12 -2.96
N ASP A 17 -13.26 -3.16 -2.06
CA ASP A 17 -14.61 -2.59 -1.83
C ASP A 17 -14.89 -1.40 -2.75
N ALA A 18 -13.89 -0.60 -3.12
CA ALA A 18 -13.96 0.38 -4.21
C ALA A 18 -12.86 0.12 -5.24
N ARG A 19 -13.24 -0.12 -6.50
CA ARG A 19 -12.30 -0.52 -7.57
C ARG A 19 -11.76 0.67 -8.35
N PHE A 20 -10.73 0.41 -9.16
CA PHE A 20 -10.24 1.39 -10.12
C PHE A 20 -11.34 1.76 -11.12
N LEU A 21 -11.60 3.06 -11.26
CA LEU A 21 -12.66 3.64 -12.10
C LEU A 21 -14.04 3.01 -11.85
N ASP A 22 -14.35 2.72 -10.58
CA ASP A 22 -15.62 2.12 -10.18
C ASP A 22 -16.81 3.06 -10.49
N PRO A 23 -17.77 2.63 -11.35
CA PRO A 23 -18.95 3.43 -11.66
C PRO A 23 -19.87 3.66 -10.46
N GLY A 24 -19.93 2.73 -9.50
CA GLY A 24 -20.69 2.88 -8.27
C GLY A 24 -20.10 4.00 -7.41
N TYR A 25 -18.77 4.00 -7.27
CA TYR A 25 -18.07 5.08 -6.57
C TYR A 25 -18.30 6.44 -7.24
N PHE A 26 -18.27 6.49 -8.58
CA PHE A 26 -18.59 7.72 -9.30
C PHE A 26 -20.02 8.18 -9.05
N ASN A 27 -21.00 7.27 -9.04
CA ASN A 27 -22.40 7.63 -8.80
C ASN A 27 -22.62 8.17 -7.38
N ASP A 28 -21.91 7.62 -6.38
CA ASP A 28 -22.08 8.00 -4.98
C ASP A 28 -21.32 9.30 -4.63
N TYR A 29 -20.13 9.52 -5.22
CA TYR A 29 -19.22 10.60 -4.82
C TYR A 29 -18.90 11.62 -5.92
N GLY A 30 -19.39 11.41 -7.15
CA GLY A 30 -19.15 12.28 -8.31
C GLY A 30 -17.70 12.29 -8.80
N LYS A 31 -16.93 11.23 -8.52
CA LYS A 31 -15.47 11.18 -8.74
C LYS A 31 -15.03 9.80 -9.22
N TRP A 32 -14.06 9.74 -10.12
CA TRP A 32 -13.46 8.47 -10.52
C TRP A 32 -12.41 8.01 -9.51
N HIS A 33 -12.58 6.80 -8.99
CA HIS A 33 -11.66 6.19 -8.05
C HIS A 33 -10.35 5.81 -8.77
N ARG A 34 -9.23 6.45 -8.42
CA ARG A 34 -7.93 6.27 -9.11
C ARG A 34 -7.08 5.10 -8.59
N GLY A 35 -7.60 4.37 -7.62
CA GLY A 35 -6.91 3.25 -6.99
C GLY A 35 -7.87 2.13 -6.64
N CYS A 36 -7.54 1.41 -5.59
CA CYS A 36 -8.38 0.37 -4.99
C CYS A 36 -8.40 0.54 -3.47
N ASP A 37 -9.59 0.43 -2.89
CA ASP A 37 -9.78 0.36 -1.44
C ASP A 37 -9.87 -1.11 -1.03
N PHE A 38 -8.83 -1.58 -0.34
CA PHE A 38 -8.69 -2.97 0.09
C PHE A 38 -9.00 -3.14 1.56
N ASN A 39 -9.76 -4.20 1.85
CA ASN A 39 -10.29 -4.53 3.17
C ASN A 39 -10.14 -6.00 3.49
N LEU A 40 -10.00 -6.34 4.77
CA LEU A 40 -10.18 -7.73 5.20
C LEU A 40 -11.62 -8.19 4.91
N ILE A 41 -11.77 -9.46 4.52
CA ILE A 41 -13.08 -10.07 4.24
C ILE A 41 -14.00 -10.03 5.48
N THR A 42 -13.45 -10.01 6.69
CA THR A 42 -14.21 -9.86 7.94
C THR A 42 -14.94 -8.51 8.03
N GLY A 43 -14.49 -7.48 7.32
CA GLY A 43 -15.15 -6.18 7.18
C GLY A 43 -15.13 -5.30 8.44
N GLY A 44 -15.77 -4.13 8.35
CA GLY A 44 -15.74 -3.12 9.42
C GLY A 44 -14.32 -2.63 9.71
N ASP A 45 -14.00 -2.36 10.98
CA ASP A 45 -12.65 -1.95 11.40
C ASP A 45 -11.72 -3.15 11.74
N SER A 46 -12.04 -4.36 11.27
CA SER A 46 -11.26 -5.56 11.61
C SER A 46 -9.84 -5.57 11.02
N ASP A 47 -9.60 -4.77 9.99
CA ASP A 47 -8.29 -4.56 9.36
C ASP A 47 -7.54 -3.36 9.95
N LEU A 48 -8.08 -2.66 10.95
CA LEU A 48 -7.38 -1.53 11.58
C LEU A 48 -6.04 -1.98 12.17
N GLY A 49 -4.97 -1.34 11.71
CA GLY A 49 -3.60 -1.67 12.10
C GLY A 49 -2.97 -2.83 11.31
N TYR A 50 -3.67 -3.45 10.36
CA TYR A 50 -3.09 -4.54 9.58
C TYR A 50 -1.83 -4.10 8.83
N PRO A 51 -0.72 -4.87 8.85
CA PRO A 51 0.52 -4.47 8.20
C PRO A 51 0.38 -4.29 6.68
N VAL A 52 0.90 -3.17 6.17
CA VAL A 52 0.95 -2.86 4.74
C VAL A 52 2.38 -3.02 4.27
N SER A 53 2.57 -3.79 3.20
CA SER A 53 3.89 -4.09 2.63
C SER A 53 4.10 -3.36 1.31
N ASN A 54 5.35 -3.02 1.01
CA ASN A 54 5.70 -2.43 -0.26
C ASN A 54 5.56 -3.46 -1.40
N VAL A 55 5.11 -3.02 -2.57
CA VAL A 55 4.89 -3.92 -3.72
C VAL A 55 6.19 -4.14 -4.49
N PHE A 56 6.96 -3.07 -4.72
CA PHE A 56 8.13 -3.06 -5.59
C PHE A 56 9.34 -2.44 -4.89
N PRO A 57 10.58 -2.92 -5.13
CA PRO A 57 11.75 -2.21 -4.66
C PRO A 57 11.81 -0.80 -5.26
N GLY A 58 12.18 0.18 -4.43
CA GLY A 58 12.11 1.58 -4.81
C GLY A 58 12.59 2.55 -3.73
N VAL A 59 12.27 3.82 -3.93
CA VAL A 59 12.63 4.93 -3.03
C VAL A 59 11.39 5.74 -2.66
N VAL A 60 11.27 6.11 -1.40
CA VAL A 60 10.19 6.97 -0.90
C VAL A 60 10.34 8.39 -1.48
N THR A 61 9.33 8.85 -2.21
CA THR A 61 9.31 10.19 -2.82
C THR A 61 8.39 11.15 -2.08
N ALA A 62 7.43 10.64 -1.31
CA ALA A 62 6.60 11.43 -0.41
C ALA A 62 6.25 10.64 0.85
N SER A 63 6.24 11.31 2.00
CA SER A 63 5.83 10.74 3.28
C SER A 63 5.31 11.86 4.19
N ALA A 64 4.00 12.01 4.28
CA ALA A 64 3.36 13.05 5.11
C ALA A 64 1.86 12.77 5.31
N VAL A 65 1.18 13.65 6.06
CA VAL A 65 -0.29 13.68 6.18
C VAL A 65 -0.87 14.64 5.15
N TYR A 66 -1.88 14.21 4.37
CA TYR A 66 -2.50 15.03 3.32
C TYR A 66 -4.01 15.11 3.41
N GLY A 67 -4.54 16.16 4.03
CA GLY A 67 -5.99 16.45 4.01
C GLY A 67 -6.84 15.25 4.42
N SER A 68 -7.84 14.87 3.63
CA SER A 68 -8.69 13.69 3.87
C SER A 68 -7.95 12.36 3.77
N TRP A 69 -6.82 12.29 3.05
CA TRP A 69 -6.05 11.06 2.85
C TRP A 69 -5.47 10.50 4.14
N GLY A 70 -5.27 11.32 5.18
CA GLY A 70 -4.51 10.91 6.36
C GLY A 70 -3.03 10.73 6.02
N SER A 71 -2.37 9.81 6.70
CA SER A 71 -0.96 9.50 6.43
C SER A 71 -0.81 8.79 5.09
N VAL A 72 0.11 9.28 4.27
CA VAL A 72 0.41 8.76 2.93
C VAL A 72 1.90 8.57 2.78
N VAL A 73 2.28 7.45 2.16
CA VAL A 73 3.61 7.26 1.58
C VAL A 73 3.49 6.99 0.09
N VAL A 74 4.38 7.60 -0.70
CA VAL A 74 4.54 7.33 -2.13
C VAL A 74 5.94 6.75 -2.34
N ILE A 75 6.01 5.60 -2.98
CA ILE A 75 7.26 4.91 -3.30
C ILE A 75 7.40 4.85 -4.82
N ARG A 76 8.49 5.40 -5.34
CA ARG A 76 8.89 5.26 -6.73
C ARG A 76 9.62 3.95 -6.92
N ALA A 77 9.04 3.06 -7.71
CA ALA A 77 9.69 1.81 -8.07
C ALA A 77 10.96 2.08 -8.89
N ASP A 78 11.95 1.19 -8.76
CA ASP A 78 13.17 1.25 -9.58
C ASP A 78 12.83 1.17 -11.09
N ASP A 79 13.65 1.81 -11.94
CA ASP A 79 13.38 1.93 -13.37
C ASP A 79 13.19 0.59 -14.08
N TRP A 80 13.94 -0.44 -13.69
CA TRP A 80 13.79 -1.78 -14.25
C TRP A 80 12.40 -2.39 -13.94
N VAL A 81 11.80 -2.05 -12.80
CA VAL A 81 10.43 -2.48 -12.45
C VAL A 81 9.43 -1.74 -13.34
N ARG A 82 9.60 -0.42 -13.52
CA ARG A 82 8.78 0.39 -14.41
C ARG A 82 8.77 -0.18 -15.83
N GLU A 83 9.96 -0.49 -16.37
CA GLU A 83 10.12 -1.11 -17.70
C GLU A 83 9.47 -2.48 -17.78
N TYR A 84 9.66 -3.32 -16.76
CA TYR A 84 9.01 -4.63 -16.67
C TYR A 84 7.47 -4.53 -16.67
N VAL A 85 6.91 -3.62 -15.88
CA VAL A 85 5.45 -3.40 -15.83
C VAL A 85 4.94 -2.82 -17.15
N GLN A 86 5.68 -1.89 -17.76
CA GLN A 86 5.34 -1.30 -19.06
C GLN A 86 5.21 -2.37 -20.15
N GLU A 87 6.16 -3.31 -20.21
CA GLU A 87 6.12 -4.44 -21.15
C GLU A 87 4.90 -5.34 -20.90
N ARG A 88 4.63 -5.70 -19.64
CA ARG A 88 3.50 -6.58 -19.26
C ARG A 88 2.12 -5.97 -19.48
N LEU A 89 2.03 -4.64 -19.47
CA LEU A 89 0.77 -3.93 -19.67
C LEU A 89 0.60 -3.39 -21.09
N GLU A 90 1.64 -3.44 -21.93
CA GLU A 90 1.63 -2.95 -23.31
C GLU A 90 1.15 -1.49 -23.41
N ARG A 91 1.49 -0.67 -22.42
CA ARG A 91 1.11 0.76 -22.38
C ARG A 91 2.24 1.62 -21.81
N PRO A 92 2.40 2.87 -22.26
CA PRO A 92 3.46 3.75 -21.77
C PRO A 92 3.28 4.08 -20.27
N ILE A 93 4.41 4.11 -19.55
CA ILE A 93 4.51 4.44 -18.13
C ILE A 93 5.71 5.38 -17.94
N SER A 94 5.47 6.64 -17.58
CA SER A 94 6.54 7.63 -17.39
C SER A 94 7.22 7.49 -16.03
N VAL A 95 6.44 7.23 -14.99
CA VAL A 95 6.91 6.84 -13.65
C VAL A 95 6.06 5.68 -13.14
N LEU A 96 6.61 4.86 -12.26
CA LEU A 96 5.85 3.83 -11.55
C LEU A 96 5.89 4.16 -10.06
N ASP A 97 4.89 4.91 -9.60
CA ASP A 97 4.73 5.21 -8.18
C ASP A 97 3.62 4.35 -7.59
N VAL A 98 3.85 3.88 -6.36
CA VAL A 98 2.83 3.23 -5.55
C VAL A 98 2.52 4.13 -4.37
N GLN A 99 1.29 4.63 -4.31
CA GLN A 99 0.80 5.41 -3.18
C GLN A 99 0.00 4.52 -2.24
N PHE A 100 0.36 4.56 -0.97
CA PHE A 100 -0.38 3.92 0.12
C PHE A 100 -0.95 5.04 1.01
N ALA A 101 -2.27 5.09 1.14
CA ALA A 101 -2.97 6.13 1.88
C ALA A 101 -3.82 5.56 3.02
N HIS A 102 -4.39 6.47 3.82
CA HIS A 102 -5.14 6.17 5.04
C HIS A 102 -4.35 5.42 6.11
N LEU A 103 -3.01 5.49 6.06
CA LEU A 103 -2.17 4.72 6.97
C LEU A 103 -2.33 5.23 8.42
N LEU A 104 -2.43 4.29 9.36
CA LEU A 104 -2.44 4.58 10.79
C LEU A 104 -1.02 4.95 11.28
N HIS A 105 0.00 4.30 10.72
CA HIS A 105 1.41 4.54 11.04
C HIS A 105 2.23 4.72 9.78
N LEU A 106 3.14 5.69 9.82
CA LEU A 106 4.00 6.10 8.71
C LEU A 106 5.46 6.05 9.19
N PRO A 107 6.13 4.89 9.12
CA PRO A 107 7.48 4.72 9.66
C PRO A 107 8.58 5.21 8.71
N LEU A 108 8.23 5.58 7.47
CA LEU A 108 9.19 5.85 6.40
C LEU A 108 9.45 7.35 6.18
N GLY A 109 10.69 7.70 5.84
CA GLY A 109 11.10 9.06 5.46
C GLY A 109 11.33 9.22 3.96
N VAL A 110 11.24 10.45 3.44
CA VAL A 110 11.59 10.75 2.03
C VAL A 110 13.07 10.45 1.76
N GLY A 111 13.37 9.85 0.61
CA GLY A 111 14.72 9.44 0.19
C GLY A 111 15.12 8.04 0.66
N GLU A 112 14.28 7.39 1.46
CA GLU A 112 14.53 6.07 1.99
C GLU A 112 14.32 4.97 0.95
N ARG A 113 15.23 3.99 0.88
CA ARG A 113 15.09 2.82 0.02
C ARG A 113 14.30 1.73 0.73
N VAL A 114 13.34 1.16 0.01
CA VAL A 114 12.44 0.11 0.51
C VAL A 114 12.38 -1.02 -0.51
N ASN A 115 12.52 -2.26 -0.07
CA ASN A 115 12.40 -3.45 -0.93
C ASN A 115 10.94 -3.93 -1.02
N ALA A 116 10.63 -4.78 -2.00
CA ALA A 116 9.33 -5.46 -2.03
C ALA A 116 9.15 -6.30 -0.75
N GLY A 117 7.95 -6.27 -0.16
CA GLY A 117 7.60 -7.04 1.03
C GLY A 117 7.99 -6.40 2.36
N GLU A 118 8.75 -5.31 2.39
CA GLU A 118 9.02 -4.54 3.60
C GLU A 118 7.79 -3.74 4.05
N CYS A 119 7.62 -3.57 5.37
CA CYS A 119 6.50 -2.82 5.92
C CYS A 119 6.62 -1.32 5.62
N VAL A 120 5.54 -0.73 5.08
CA VAL A 120 5.44 0.70 4.75
C VAL A 120 4.48 1.46 5.66
N GLY A 121 3.78 0.74 6.54
CA GLY A 121 2.79 1.28 7.45
C GLY A 121 1.76 0.24 7.84
N THR A 122 0.65 0.70 8.38
CA THR A 122 -0.48 -0.15 8.76
C THR A 122 -1.79 0.48 8.33
N ILE A 123 -2.80 -0.34 8.01
CA ILE A 123 -4.15 0.14 7.66
C ILE A 123 -4.69 1.07 8.74
N GLY A 124 -5.34 2.16 8.30
CA GLY A 124 -5.96 3.15 9.17
C GLY A 124 -7.24 3.71 8.56
N LYS A 125 -7.68 4.87 9.05
CA LYS A 125 -9.04 5.41 8.87
C LYS A 125 -9.10 6.79 8.23
N GLY A 126 -7.99 7.21 7.61
CA GLY A 126 -7.80 8.58 7.13
C GLY A 126 -7.76 9.62 8.26
N THR A 127 -7.85 10.89 7.89
CA THR A 127 -7.81 12.00 8.86
C THR A 127 -9.08 12.04 9.72
N PHE A 128 -8.92 12.27 11.02
CA PHE A 128 -10.01 12.27 12.02
C PHE A 128 -10.87 10.99 12.03
N SER A 129 -10.32 9.86 11.58
CA SER A 129 -11.02 8.56 11.54
C SER A 129 -12.33 8.59 10.75
N GLN A 130 -12.39 9.41 9.70
CA GLN A 130 -13.61 9.65 8.93
C GLN A 130 -14.04 8.47 8.04
N TYR A 131 -13.17 7.49 7.81
CA TYR A 131 -13.48 6.29 7.04
C TYR A 131 -13.52 5.04 7.92
N LEU A 132 -14.20 3.98 7.46
CA LEU A 132 -13.90 2.64 7.95
C LEU A 132 -12.45 2.31 7.61
N ALA A 133 -11.81 1.48 8.43
CA ALA A 133 -10.44 1.08 8.17
C ALA A 133 -10.32 0.39 6.80
N HIS A 134 -9.33 0.80 6.00
CA HIS A 134 -8.99 0.21 4.70
C HIS A 134 -7.61 0.69 4.23
N LEU A 135 -7.00 -0.03 3.28
CA LEU A 135 -5.88 0.47 2.51
C LEU A 135 -6.39 1.08 1.21
N HIS A 136 -6.18 2.39 1.00
CA HIS A 136 -6.28 2.96 -0.34
C HIS A 136 -4.93 2.86 -1.05
N LEU A 137 -4.91 2.20 -2.20
CA LEU A 137 -3.72 1.99 -3.01
C LEU A 137 -3.90 2.57 -4.42
N GLU A 138 -3.05 3.53 -4.81
CA GLU A 138 -2.92 3.94 -6.22
C GLU A 138 -1.61 3.41 -6.80
N VAL A 139 -1.65 2.95 -8.05
CA VAL A 139 -0.45 2.72 -8.86
C VAL A 139 -0.44 3.74 -9.98
N ARG A 140 0.48 4.69 -9.95
CA ARG A 140 0.51 5.85 -10.83
C ARG A 140 1.48 5.62 -11.96
N ALA A 141 1.03 5.92 -13.18
CA ALA A 141 1.80 5.83 -14.41
C ALA A 141 2.44 7.17 -14.81
N VAL A 142 2.09 8.25 -14.11
CA VAL A 142 2.62 9.61 -14.28
C VAL A 142 2.87 10.27 -12.92
N GLU A 143 3.74 11.28 -12.89
CA GLU A 143 4.01 12.04 -11.68
C GLU A 143 2.74 12.80 -11.27
N LEU A 144 2.23 12.53 -10.07
CA LEU A 144 1.08 13.21 -9.48
C LEU A 144 1.43 13.70 -8.08
N HIS A 145 0.93 14.88 -7.72
CA HIS A 145 1.08 15.37 -6.36
C HIS A 145 0.39 14.41 -5.36
N PRO A 146 1.01 14.02 -4.23
CA PRO A 146 0.42 13.06 -3.28
C PRO A 146 -0.95 13.49 -2.73
N ALA A 147 -1.14 14.80 -2.54
CA ALA A 147 -2.40 15.36 -2.07
C ALA A 147 -3.49 15.46 -3.14
N LEU A 148 -3.21 15.12 -4.40
CA LEU A 148 -4.18 15.25 -5.48
C LEU A 148 -5.45 14.48 -5.08
N PRO A 149 -6.63 15.13 -4.96
CA PRO A 149 -7.85 14.43 -4.57
C PRO A 149 -8.13 13.30 -5.54
N GLN A 150 -8.68 12.17 -5.07
CA GLN A 150 -9.23 11.16 -5.96
C GLN A 150 -10.20 11.85 -6.91
N GLY A 151 -10.01 11.73 -8.23
CA GLY A 151 -10.95 12.29 -9.21
C GLY A 151 -11.22 13.78 -9.00
N GLY A 152 -10.62 14.67 -9.80
CA GLY A 152 -11.20 16.01 -9.91
C GLY A 152 -12.70 15.91 -10.24
N ALA A 153 -13.55 16.81 -9.73
CA ALA A 153 -14.97 16.83 -10.14
C ALA A 153 -15.13 16.98 -11.67
N ASP A 154 -14.12 17.54 -12.32
CA ASP A 154 -13.99 17.70 -13.76
C ASP A 154 -13.02 16.69 -14.40
N GLU A 155 -12.46 15.73 -13.63
CA GLU A 155 -11.57 14.70 -14.18
C GLU A 155 -12.40 13.70 -14.98
N ASP A 156 -12.22 13.73 -16.30
CA ASP A 156 -12.78 12.70 -17.17
C ASP A 156 -12.13 11.34 -16.85
N ARG A 157 -12.92 10.27 -16.96
CA ARG A 157 -12.54 8.88 -16.71
C ARG A 157 -11.26 8.51 -17.46
N ASP A 158 -11.12 9.00 -18.68
CA ASP A 158 -9.96 8.76 -19.54
C ASP A 158 -8.68 9.40 -19.00
N ALA A 159 -8.77 10.55 -18.34
CA ALA A 159 -7.62 11.18 -17.69
C ALA A 159 -7.14 10.32 -16.51
N ALA A 160 -8.06 9.86 -15.67
CA ALA A 160 -7.76 8.94 -14.57
C ALA A 160 -7.18 7.60 -15.08
N ALA A 161 -7.71 7.05 -16.18
CA ALA A 161 -7.20 5.84 -16.82
C ALA A 161 -5.77 6.00 -17.38
N LYS A 162 -5.41 7.22 -17.82
CA LYS A 162 -4.07 7.54 -18.32
C LYS A 162 -3.07 7.75 -17.19
N SER A 163 -3.50 8.36 -16.09
CA SER A 163 -2.62 8.73 -14.98
C SER A 163 -2.35 7.59 -14.01
N CYS A 164 -3.29 6.64 -13.86
CA CYS A 164 -3.16 5.49 -12.96
C CYS A 164 -3.38 4.15 -13.67
N LEU A 165 -2.85 3.09 -13.07
CA LEU A 165 -3.02 1.69 -13.43
C LEU A 165 -4.03 1.05 -12.47
N ASP A 166 -4.82 0.10 -12.99
CA ASP A 166 -5.70 -0.75 -12.18
C ASP A 166 -4.84 -1.70 -11.29
N PRO A 167 -4.86 -1.55 -9.96
CA PRO A 167 -4.11 -2.42 -9.06
C PRO A 167 -4.52 -3.89 -9.16
N GLU A 168 -5.81 -4.22 -9.30
CA GLU A 168 -6.25 -5.61 -9.40
C GLU A 168 -5.78 -6.25 -10.72
N LEU A 169 -5.82 -5.50 -11.83
CA LEU A 169 -5.29 -5.97 -13.11
C LEU A 169 -3.77 -6.17 -13.05
N LEU A 170 -3.05 -5.22 -12.46
CA LEU A 170 -1.62 -5.31 -12.23
C LEU A 170 -1.29 -6.59 -11.44
N PHE A 171 -2.05 -6.84 -10.37
CA PHE A 171 -1.83 -7.99 -9.50
C PHE A 171 -2.09 -9.34 -10.16
N LYS A 172 -2.95 -9.38 -11.18
CA LYS A 172 -3.18 -10.57 -12.01
C LYS A 172 -2.09 -10.81 -13.06
N ARG A 173 -1.34 -9.77 -13.43
CA ARG A 173 -0.34 -9.83 -14.52
C ARG A 173 1.11 -9.93 -14.04
N LEU A 174 1.36 -9.66 -12.77
CA LEU A 174 2.70 -9.72 -12.19
C LEU A 174 2.87 -10.93 -11.26
N PRO A 175 4.11 -11.43 -11.09
CA PRO A 175 4.40 -12.54 -10.19
C PRO A 175 4.48 -12.05 -8.73
N LEU A 176 3.33 -11.75 -8.12
CA LEU A 176 3.26 -11.39 -6.70
C LEU A 176 3.19 -12.64 -5.81
N THR A 177 3.70 -12.51 -4.59
CA THR A 177 3.68 -13.58 -3.60
C THR A 177 3.25 -13.07 -2.23
N ASP A 178 2.64 -13.97 -1.45
CA ASP A 178 2.39 -13.79 -0.02
C ASP A 178 3.65 -14.02 0.83
N GLN A 179 4.73 -14.53 0.24
CA GLN A 179 5.98 -14.72 0.97
C GLN A 179 6.62 -13.36 1.30
N PRO A 180 7.22 -13.20 2.50
CA PRO A 180 8.15 -12.11 2.75
C PRO A 180 9.27 -12.19 1.73
N THR A 181 9.38 -11.18 0.85
CA THR A 181 10.47 -11.12 -0.12
C THR A 181 11.75 -10.82 0.65
N THR A 182 12.43 -11.89 1.05
CA THR A 182 13.81 -11.99 1.57
C THR A 182 14.27 -10.94 2.58
N LEU A 183 14.43 -11.39 3.83
CA LEU A 183 15.16 -10.76 4.94
C LEU A 183 14.67 -9.36 5.27
N ALA A 184 13.76 -9.26 6.24
CA ALA A 184 13.42 -8.00 6.87
C ALA A 184 14.70 -7.30 7.34
N GLN A 185 15.11 -6.23 6.65
CA GLN A 185 16.16 -5.34 7.10
C GLN A 185 15.63 -4.32 8.13
N ARG A 186 14.33 -4.40 8.47
CA ARG A 186 13.59 -3.46 9.31
C ARG A 186 12.68 -4.20 10.29
N PRO A 187 12.46 -3.66 11.50
CA PRO A 187 11.52 -4.23 12.46
C PRO A 187 10.09 -4.24 11.90
N TYR A 188 9.34 -5.30 12.22
CA TYR A 188 7.91 -5.40 11.89
C TYR A 188 7.09 -4.57 12.88
N TYR A 189 6.06 -3.90 12.37
CA TYR A 189 5.04 -3.21 13.14
C TYR A 189 3.76 -4.07 13.11
N ALA A 190 3.33 -4.58 14.26
CA ALA A 190 2.06 -5.31 14.38
C ALA A 190 1.22 -4.67 15.50
N PRO A 191 -0.09 -4.39 15.28
CA PRO A 191 -0.99 -3.97 16.33
C PRO A 191 -1.17 -5.13 17.31
N THR A 192 -0.96 -4.87 18.60
CA THR A 192 -0.98 -5.89 19.63
C THR A 192 -2.41 -6.31 19.98
N ARG A 193 -2.99 -7.19 19.16
CA ARG A 193 -3.97 -8.19 19.60
C ARG A 193 -3.62 -9.48 18.87
N VAL A 194 -3.11 -10.45 19.63
CA VAL A 194 -2.61 -11.77 19.18
C VAL A 194 -1.15 -11.74 18.68
N LEU A 195 -0.19 -11.76 19.60
CA LEU A 195 1.12 -12.34 19.35
C LEU A 195 1.31 -13.50 20.32
N SER A 196 1.26 -14.74 19.81
CA SER A 196 1.88 -15.90 20.44
C SER A 196 3.16 -16.19 19.66
N VAL A 197 4.31 -15.99 20.29
CA VAL A 197 5.61 -16.37 19.71
C VAL A 197 5.90 -17.80 20.16
N GLU A 198 5.75 -18.76 19.26
CA GLU A 198 6.39 -20.08 19.40
C GLU A 198 7.73 -20.04 18.68
N HIS A 199 8.83 -20.22 19.42
CA HIS A 199 10.18 -20.29 18.85
C HIS A 199 10.88 -21.58 19.30
N SER A 200 11.40 -22.33 18.35
CA SER A 200 12.25 -23.50 18.55
C SER A 200 13.64 -23.22 17.97
N GLY A 201 14.46 -22.47 18.71
CA GLY A 201 15.85 -22.18 18.35
C GLY A 201 16.53 -21.17 19.28
N GLU A 202 17.83 -20.91 19.06
CA GLU A 202 18.66 -19.97 19.85
C GLU A 202 18.61 -18.51 19.35
N ALA A 203 17.66 -18.13 18.49
CA ALA A 203 17.49 -16.71 18.12
C ALA A 203 16.76 -15.94 19.24
N ALA A 204 17.28 -14.75 19.59
CA ALA A 204 16.65 -13.86 20.55
C ALA A 204 15.80 -12.83 19.82
N VAL A 205 14.67 -12.42 20.42
CA VAL A 205 13.86 -11.30 19.91
C VAL A 205 13.84 -10.22 20.98
N LEU A 206 14.28 -9.02 20.62
CA LEU A 206 14.10 -7.84 21.46
C LEU A 206 12.72 -7.26 21.20
N ILE A 207 12.00 -7.04 22.30
CA ILE A 207 10.68 -6.42 22.29
C ILE A 207 10.84 -5.02 22.84
N HIS A 208 10.70 -4.00 21.97
CA HIS A 208 10.77 -2.60 22.41
C HIS A 208 9.36 -2.03 22.55
N PRO A 209 8.96 -1.57 23.75
CA PRO A 209 7.74 -0.79 23.92
C PRO A 209 7.97 0.64 23.44
N VAL A 210 7.16 1.13 22.49
CA VAL A 210 7.16 2.54 22.07
C VAL A 210 5.72 3.02 21.99
N GLY A 211 5.34 3.88 22.95
CA GLY A 211 3.96 4.30 23.11
C GLY A 211 3.05 3.13 23.48
N ASP A 212 1.99 2.93 22.71
CA ASP A 212 1.01 1.85 22.85
C ASP A 212 1.34 0.62 21.97
N LYS A 213 2.56 0.51 21.43
CA LYS A 213 2.94 -0.56 20.50
C LYS A 213 4.22 -1.29 20.90
N LEU A 214 4.36 -2.49 20.38
CA LEU A 214 5.55 -3.34 20.50
C LEU A 214 6.28 -3.41 19.16
N TYR A 215 7.60 -3.27 19.20
CA TYR A 215 8.51 -3.42 18.07
C TYR A 215 9.27 -4.72 18.28
N LEU A 216 9.34 -5.54 17.24
CA LEU A 216 10.10 -6.78 17.25
C LEU A 216 11.38 -6.58 16.43
N GLU A 217 12.52 -6.74 17.09
CA GLU A 217 13.85 -6.76 16.47
C GLU A 217 14.45 -8.15 16.68
N GLY A 218 14.79 -8.83 15.59
CA GLY A 218 15.47 -10.13 15.65
C GLY A 218 16.97 -9.96 15.85
N ILE A 219 17.57 -10.74 16.76
CA ILE A 219 19.02 -10.80 17.01
C ILE A 219 19.59 -12.17 16.66
#